data_AF-A0A1Q8VU68-F1
#
_entry.id   AF-A0A1Q8VU68-F1
#
_cell.length_a   1.000
_cell.length_b   1.000
_cell.length_c   1.000
_cell.angle_alpha   90.00
_cell.angle_beta   90.00
_cell.angle_gamma   90.00
#
_symmetry.space_group_name_H-M   'P 1'
#
loop_
_entity.id
_entity.type
_entity.pdbx_description
1 polymer ?
#
loop_
_entity_poly.entity_id
_entity_poly.type
_entity_poly.pdbx_seq_one_letter_code
_entity_poly.pdbx_strand_id
1 'polypeptide(L)'
;MAENLKSESGVLAKASQTVDTHRAEQSAIGQRVQAAAAESQSGWQGQGATAVAQVVQQYGEDNRRIDQALAKLSEALKTTDQAYQSTEAESAAGAQRVGANAGGYHNLPA
;
A
#
# COMPACT_ATOMS: atom_id res chain seq x y z
N MET A 1 -3.81 -25.46 -2.54
CA MET A 1 -3.67 -24.45 -1.46
C MET A 1 -2.49 -23.51 -1.72
N ALA A 2 -1.27 -23.99 -1.96
CA ALA A 2 -0.10 -23.13 -2.27
C ALA A 2 -0.30 -22.19 -3.49
N GLU A 3 -0.88 -22.67 -4.59
CA GLU A 3 -1.14 -21.81 -5.78
C GLU A 3 -2.13 -20.68 -5.50
N ASN A 4 -3.11 -20.89 -4.60
CA ASN A 4 -4.10 -19.86 -4.26
C ASN A 4 -3.46 -18.74 -3.43
N LEU A 5 -2.62 -19.11 -2.46
CA LEU A 5 -1.88 -18.18 -1.59
C LEU A 5 -0.84 -17.37 -2.38
N LYS A 6 -0.14 -18.00 -3.33
CA LYS A 6 0.83 -17.30 -4.20
C LYS A 6 0.14 -16.31 -5.14
N SER A 7 -1.03 -16.67 -5.68
CA SER A 7 -1.88 -15.78 -6.46
C SER A 7 -2.36 -14.58 -5.63
N GLU A 8 -2.79 -14.82 -4.40
CA GLU A 8 -3.22 -13.78 -3.45
C GLU A 8 -2.08 -12.82 -3.05
N SER A 9 -0.86 -13.33 -2.82
CA SER A 9 0.34 -12.50 -2.55
C SER A 9 0.65 -11.54 -3.71
N GLY A 10 0.58 -12.02 -4.95
CA GLY A 10 0.79 -11.20 -6.14
C GLY A 10 -0.26 -10.10 -6.31
N VAL A 11 -1.51 -10.38 -5.90
CA VAL A 11 -2.59 -9.39 -5.87
C VAL A 11 -2.34 -8.32 -4.79
N LEU A 12 -1.89 -8.71 -3.60
CA LEU A 12 -1.56 -7.79 -2.51
C LEU A 12 -0.39 -6.85 -2.86
N ALA A 13 0.67 -7.40 -3.47
CA ALA A 13 1.80 -6.61 -3.95
C ALA A 13 1.36 -5.57 -5.00
N LYS A 14 0.52 -5.98 -5.96
CA LYS A 14 -0.02 -5.08 -6.99
C LYS A 14 -0.95 -4.01 -6.40
N ALA A 15 -1.76 -4.37 -5.39
CA ALA A 15 -2.62 -3.44 -4.68
C ALA A 15 -1.77 -2.37 -3.95
N SER A 16 -0.70 -2.79 -3.25
CA SER A 16 0.21 -1.85 -2.59
C SER A 16 0.88 -0.90 -3.58
N GLN A 17 1.36 -1.40 -4.72
CA GLN A 17 1.95 -0.55 -5.77
C GLN A 17 0.94 0.46 -6.34
N THR A 18 -0.32 0.04 -6.52
CA THR A 18 -1.41 0.92 -6.97
C THR A 18 -1.65 2.03 -5.96
N VAL A 19 -1.70 1.70 -4.67
CA VAL A 19 -1.85 2.68 -3.57
C VAL A 19 -0.68 3.66 -3.54
N ASP A 20 0.56 3.18 -3.66
CA ASP A 20 1.75 4.02 -3.69
C ASP A 20 1.74 4.97 -4.92
N THR A 21 1.22 4.51 -6.06
CA THR A 21 1.06 5.32 -7.28
C THR A 21 0.04 6.42 -7.08
N HIS A 22 -1.16 6.10 -6.57
CA HIS A 22 -2.18 7.10 -6.30
C HIS A 22 -1.73 8.14 -5.27
N ARG A 23 -0.95 7.72 -4.27
CA ARG A 23 -0.35 8.65 -3.30
C ARG A 23 0.58 9.66 -3.98
N ALA A 24 1.43 9.19 -4.90
CA ALA A 24 2.30 10.08 -5.67
C ALA A 24 1.50 11.04 -6.56
N GLU A 25 0.44 10.56 -7.21
CA GLU A 25 -0.48 11.39 -8.00
C GLU A 25 -1.15 12.48 -7.15
N GLN A 26 -1.65 12.12 -5.96
CA GLN A 26 -2.27 13.08 -5.03
C GLN A 26 -1.30 14.15 -4.57
N SER A 27 -0.06 13.78 -4.28
CA SER A 27 1.00 14.75 -3.94
C SER A 27 1.22 15.74 -5.09
N ALA A 28 1.27 15.26 -6.33
CA ALA A 28 1.42 16.11 -7.51
C ALA A 28 0.22 17.04 -7.73
N ILE A 29 -1.01 16.56 -7.52
CA ILE A 29 -2.22 17.42 -7.59
C ILE A 29 -2.15 18.49 -6.49
N GLY A 30 -1.74 18.10 -5.27
CA GLY A 30 -1.46 19.01 -4.15
C GLY A 30 -0.59 20.20 -4.53
N GLN A 31 0.56 19.90 -5.12
CA GLN A 31 1.52 20.92 -5.57
C GLN A 31 0.94 21.82 -6.66
N ARG A 32 0.18 21.26 -7.61
CA ARG A 32 -0.47 22.05 -8.67
C ARG A 32 -1.51 23.02 -8.13
N VAL A 33 -2.33 22.59 -7.15
CA VAL A 33 -3.32 23.48 -6.52
C VAL A 33 -2.64 24.62 -5.78
N GLN A 34 -1.56 24.35 -5.05
CA GLN A 34 -0.79 25.40 -4.37
C GLN A 34 -0.14 26.38 -5.36
N ALA A 35 0.44 25.88 -6.46
CA ALA A 35 1.04 26.72 -7.49
C ALA A 35 -0.01 27.61 -8.18
N ALA A 36 -1.15 27.03 -8.60
CA ALA A 36 -2.24 27.77 -9.23
C ALA A 36 -2.83 28.85 -8.31
N ALA A 37 -2.93 28.55 -7.00
CA ALA A 37 -3.37 29.51 -6.01
C ALA A 37 -2.37 30.66 -5.84
N ALA A 38 -1.06 30.37 -5.81
CA ALA A 38 -0.01 31.38 -5.70
C ALA A 38 0.03 32.31 -6.93
N GLU A 39 -0.14 31.77 -8.15
CA GLU A 39 -0.23 32.57 -9.37
C GLU A 39 -1.46 33.50 -9.37
N SER A 40 -2.61 32.97 -8.93
CA SER A 40 -3.88 33.71 -8.88
C SER A 40 -3.94 34.74 -7.74
N GLN A 41 -3.06 34.63 -6.75
CA GLN A 41 -3.07 35.44 -5.53
C GLN A 41 -2.87 36.94 -5.82
N SER A 42 -2.15 37.28 -6.88
CA SER A 42 -1.92 38.66 -7.31
C SER A 42 -3.20 39.39 -7.77
N GLY A 43 -4.19 38.64 -8.27
CA GLY A 43 -5.46 39.18 -8.75
C GLY A 43 -6.57 39.24 -7.69
N TRP A 44 -6.37 38.59 -6.54
CA TRP A 44 -7.35 38.51 -5.47
C TRP A 44 -6.93 39.43 -4.32
N GLN A 45 -7.64 40.55 -4.16
CA GLN A 45 -7.43 41.49 -3.05
C GLN A 45 -8.64 41.48 -2.10
N GLY A 46 -8.40 41.78 -0.83
CA GLY A 46 -9.45 41.83 0.19
C GLY A 46 -10.02 40.45 0.54
N GLN A 47 -11.34 40.35 0.72
CA GLN A 47 -12.00 39.14 1.23
C GLN A 47 -11.82 37.90 0.33
N GLY A 48 -11.67 38.08 -0.99
CA GLY A 48 -11.43 36.99 -1.93
C GLY A 48 -10.08 36.31 -1.72
N ALA A 49 -9.03 37.07 -1.39
CA ALA A 49 -7.70 36.55 -1.08
C ALA A 49 -7.74 35.64 0.16
N THR A 50 -8.45 36.09 1.20
CA THR A 50 -8.61 35.34 2.45
C THR A 50 -9.39 34.05 2.23
N ALA A 51 -10.49 34.09 1.48
CA ALA A 51 -11.30 32.91 1.19
C ALA A 51 -10.48 31.84 0.45
N VAL A 52 -9.68 32.25 -0.53
CA VAL A 52 -8.81 31.34 -1.26
C VAL A 52 -7.73 30.77 -0.37
N ALA A 53 -7.07 31.61 0.44
CA ALA A 53 -6.04 31.14 1.36
C ALA A 53 -6.61 30.06 2.30
N GLN A 54 -7.83 30.24 2.81
CA GLN A 54 -8.52 29.25 3.62
C GLN A 54 -8.77 27.94 2.87
N VAL A 55 -9.27 28.00 1.63
CA VAL A 55 -9.51 26.80 0.81
C VAL A 55 -8.21 26.05 0.53
N VAL A 56 -7.13 26.76 0.20
CA VAL A 56 -5.82 26.15 -0.09
C VAL A 56 -5.23 25.50 1.15
N GLN A 57 -5.36 26.14 2.32
CA GLN A 57 -4.94 25.55 3.59
C GLN A 57 -5.73 24.29 3.91
N GLN A 58 -7.07 24.35 3.83
CA GLN A 58 -7.95 23.20 4.07
C GLN A 58 -7.62 22.05 3.11
N TYR A 59 -7.46 22.34 1.83
CA TYR A 59 -7.08 21.36 0.82
C TYR A 59 -5.71 20.72 1.13
N GLY A 60 -4.74 21.51 1.60
CA GLY A 60 -3.44 21.00 2.05
C GLY A 60 -3.56 20.06 3.26
N GLU A 61 -4.43 20.36 4.22
CA GLU A 61 -4.70 19.46 5.35
C GLU A 61 -5.38 18.17 4.92
N ASP A 62 -6.38 18.26 4.04
CA ASP A 62 -7.10 17.09 3.52
C ASP A 62 -6.16 16.18 2.72
N ASN A 63 -5.28 16.75 1.89
CA ASN A 63 -4.25 15.98 1.19
C ASN A 63 -3.30 15.25 2.16
N ARG A 64 -2.89 15.88 3.27
CA ARG A 64 -2.07 15.20 4.28
C ARG A 64 -2.82 14.04 4.93
N ARG A 65 -4.11 14.20 5.22
CA ARG A 65 -4.94 13.12 5.79
C ARG A 65 -5.06 11.95 4.82
N ILE A 66 -5.26 12.22 3.54
CA ILE A 66 -5.35 11.18 2.53
C ILE A 66 -3.99 10.47 2.36
N ASP A 67 -2.89 11.22 2.30
CA ASP A 67 -1.54 10.67 2.21
C ASP A 67 -1.24 9.70 3.37
N GLN A 68 -1.59 10.09 4.60
CA GLN A 68 -1.46 9.23 5.78
C GLN A 68 -2.33 7.98 5.70
N ALA A 69 -3.57 8.09 5.20
CA ALA A 69 -4.46 6.95 5.04
C ALA A 69 -3.94 5.96 3.99
N LEU A 70 -3.46 6.45 2.85
CA LEU A 70 -2.86 5.63 1.80
C LEU A 70 -1.55 4.99 2.26
N ALA A 71 -0.71 5.71 3.01
CA ALA A 71 0.50 5.16 3.59
C ALA A 71 0.20 3.99 4.54
N LYS A 72 -0.80 4.14 5.43
CA LYS A 72 -1.25 3.06 6.33
C LYS A 72 -1.81 1.87 5.56
N LEU A 73 -2.59 2.11 4.50
CA LEU A 73 -3.13 1.05 3.66
C LEU A 73 -2.01 0.28 2.95
N SER A 74 -1.04 0.98 2.36
CA SER A 74 0.13 0.37 1.70
C SER A 74 0.92 -0.50 2.67
N GLU A 75 1.16 -0.01 3.89
CA GLU A 75 1.87 -0.76 4.93
C GLU A 75 1.09 -2.01 5.39
N ALA A 76 -0.23 -1.88 5.58
CA ALA A 76 -1.08 -3.01 5.93
C ALA A 76 -1.08 -4.10 4.85
N LEU A 77 -1.10 -3.70 3.56
CA LEU A 77 -1.00 -4.62 2.43
C LEU A 77 0.36 -5.34 2.40
N LYS A 78 1.46 -4.61 2.61
CA LYS A 78 2.82 -5.19 2.66
C LYS A 78 2.99 -6.14 3.84
N THR A 79 2.50 -5.78 5.02
CA THR A 79 2.54 -6.64 6.21
C THR A 79 1.73 -7.91 5.99
N THR A 80 0.55 -7.78 5.38
CA THR A 80 -0.30 -8.93 5.07
C THR A 80 0.39 -9.86 4.07
N ASP A 81 1.00 -9.33 3.01
CA ASP A 81 1.78 -10.09 2.03
C ASP A 81 2.92 -10.87 2.69
N GLN A 82 3.68 -10.24 3.59
CA GLN A 82 4.76 -10.89 4.35
C GLN A 82 4.25 -12.03 5.25
N ALA A 83 3.09 -11.85 5.89
CA ALA A 83 2.48 -12.89 6.73
C ALA A 83 2.06 -14.11 5.88
N TYR A 84 1.51 -13.87 4.69
CA TYR A 84 1.17 -14.93 3.74
C TYR A 84 2.42 -15.69 3.27
N GLN A 85 3.48 -14.99 2.87
CA GLN A 85 4.74 -15.62 2.45
C GLN A 85 5.39 -16.44 3.57
N SER A 86 5.35 -15.94 4.81
CA SER A 86 5.89 -16.66 5.98
C SER A 86 5.10 -17.94 6.25
N THR A 87 3.76 -17.87 6.17
CA THR A 87 2.88 -19.04 6.33
C THR A 87 3.13 -20.09 5.24
N GLU A 88 3.38 -19.65 4.00
CA GLU A 88 3.74 -20.54 2.89
C GLU A 88 5.08 -21.24 3.14
N ALA A 89 6.11 -20.49 3.57
CA ALA A 89 7.42 -21.04 3.86
C ALA A 89 7.36 -22.09 4.99
N GLU A 90 6.61 -21.83 6.06
CA GLU A 90 6.40 -22.77 7.16
C GLU A 90 5.65 -24.03 6.71
N SER A 91 4.58 -23.85 5.92
CA SER A 91 3.78 -24.97 5.38
C SER A 91 4.60 -25.85 4.44
N ALA A 92 5.41 -25.25 3.56
CA ALA A 92 6.30 -25.97 2.66
C ALA A 92 7.38 -26.75 3.44
N ALA A 93 8.00 -26.12 4.45
CA ALA A 93 8.98 -26.78 5.31
C ALA A 93 8.35 -27.94 6.10
N GLY A 94 7.13 -27.78 6.60
CA GLY A 94 6.37 -28.84 7.26
C GLY A 94 6.07 -30.01 6.33
N ALA A 95 5.58 -29.74 5.12
CA ALA A 95 5.30 -30.77 4.11
C ALA A 95 6.58 -31.52 3.68
N GLN A 96 7.71 -30.82 3.52
CA GLN A 96 9.00 -31.44 3.25
C GLN A 96 9.45 -32.36 4.39
N ARG A 97 9.28 -31.94 5.66
CA ARG A 97 9.59 -32.81 6.81
C ARG A 97 8.70 -34.04 6.85
N VAL A 98 7.40 -33.92 6.58
CA VAL A 98 6.49 -35.07 6.58
C VAL A 98 6.80 -36.01 5.42
N GLY A 99 7.03 -35.48 4.22
CA GLY A 99 7.43 -36.28 3.05
C GLY A 99 8.78 -36.99 3.23
N ALA A 100 9.76 -36.32 3.82
CA ALA A 100 11.07 -36.92 4.15
C ALA A 100 10.94 -38.04 5.19
N ASN A 101 10.07 -37.88 6.20
CA ASN A 101 9.82 -38.92 7.19
C ASN A 101 8.99 -40.08 6.62
N ALA A 102 8.03 -39.82 5.72
CA ALA A 102 7.23 -40.86 5.07
C ALA A 102 8.06 -41.75 4.13
N GLY A 103 9.10 -41.19 3.48
CA GLY A 103 10.06 -41.97 2.68
C GLY A 103 10.97 -42.90 3.50
N GLY A 104 11.14 -42.64 4.80
CA GLY A 104 11.94 -43.47 5.70
C GLY A 104 11.25 -44.78 6.13
N TYR A 105 9.93 -44.86 6.08
CA TYR A 105 9.17 -46.05 6.50
C TYR A 105 9.06 -47.13 5.40
N HIS A 106 9.53 -46.87 4.17
CA HIS A 106 9.51 -47.86 3.09
C HIS A 106 10.69 -48.86 3.14
N ASN A 107 11.58 -48.76 4.13
CA ASN A 107 12.74 -49.65 4.28
C ASN A 107 12.70 -50.50 5.56
N LEU A 108 11.51 -50.78 6.11
CA LEU A 108 11.38 -51.79 7.16
C LEU A 108 11.33 -53.18 6.51
N PRO A 109 12.28 -54.09 6.79
CA PRO A 109 12.21 -55.47 6.30
C PRO A 109 10.99 -56.18 6.91
N ALA A 110 10.35 -57.00 6.07
CA ALA A 110 9.14 -57.78 6.37
C ALA A 110 9.30 -58.76 7.54
#